data_AF-A0A6N7L4W2-F1
#
_entry.id   AF-A0A6N7L4W2-F1
#
_cell.length_a   1.000
_cell.length_b   1.000
_cell.length_c   1.000
_cell.angle_alpha   90.00
_cell.angle_beta   90.00
_cell.angle_gamma   90.00
#
_symmetry.space_group_name_H-M   'P 1'
#
loop_
_entity.id
_entity.type
_entity.pdbx_description
1 polymer ?
#
loop_
_entity_poly.entity_id
_entity_poly.type
_entity_poly.pdbx_seq_one_letter_code
_entity_poly.pdbx_strand_id
1 'polypeptide(L)'
;MVNESRRLRVPHARTVRVAPASEAQMPPIPDREAIDQWMEAYDRTKGKNPGPQPAGMGAGHYQALVLDLQEGVLRFHCDDWRRDQEARTYHGGAELWLWQGPDVVPTSMYWTIDSGVRQLPYLTAQQGNALAEKVAPAAQALLENLVEVPGTDEVDWSPEAFRAAQEMDRLVRRDPDDPTRLTPVVVSLAQVYEALPDWIERRWADWTARQLDEQAPHLTRTLGLDPDRGLIAEALGIELGQDQRLLVVGTRAWLYGYRREMASGRTPMELERWWATSGRESLVSADSSERDLVHLAEREQRAATEDGVLLVDAVPAMRAERSRLRSRLVRELEVVLGPRRVEAMKESKLAQAAVSARLDQILAWADPGHANYAELGRAAGMSRQAVQAKADALKADQGDEDEADPWSTAAGQLAAAGTGAVELQPGHADGVHWRCVVCKAMNAIDSETCGGCERSRPPLFAGQRRYTITCPRCGSVDVEEYGEPIPNTDDFADCARCNGCGDSWGLDPGADASCTRCGGSGIPGAGPVVAKRNGQWEDVPSCECVPS
;
A
#
# COMPACT_ATOMS: atom_id res chain seq x y z
N MET A 1 4.84 5.32 3.41
CA MET A 1 6.13 5.89 3.86
C MET A 1 7.01 4.71 4.22
N VAL A 2 7.93 4.35 3.34
CA VAL A 2 8.96 3.36 3.68
C VAL A 2 9.85 4.07 4.70
N ASN A 3 9.96 3.53 5.91
CA ASN A 3 10.96 3.98 6.86
C ASN A 3 12.29 3.92 6.10
N GLU A 4 12.93 5.06 5.84
CA GLU A 4 14.34 5.07 5.48
C GLU A 4 15.08 4.53 6.71
N SER A 5 15.06 3.21 6.86
CA SER A 5 15.83 2.48 7.86
C SER A 5 17.24 2.99 7.69
N ARG A 6 17.74 3.71 8.70
CA ARG A 6 19.14 4.16 8.71
C ARG A 6 19.96 2.91 8.49
N ARG A 7 20.58 2.80 7.32
CA ARG A 7 21.40 1.65 6.97
C ARG A 7 22.81 1.89 7.52
N LEU A 8 23.46 0.84 8.02
CA LEU A 8 24.76 0.96 8.67
C LEU A 8 25.82 1.40 7.66
N ARG A 9 26.63 2.41 7.97
CA ARG A 9 27.81 2.73 7.15
C ARG A 9 29.00 1.84 7.51
N VAL A 10 29.74 1.35 6.51
CA VAL A 10 30.97 0.54 6.64
C VAL A 10 31.84 1.07 7.79
N PRO A 11 32.02 0.30 8.88
CA PRO A 11 32.86 0.69 9.99
C PRO A 11 34.31 0.36 9.66
N HIS A 12 35.16 1.36 9.45
CA HIS A 12 36.59 1.14 9.64
C HIS A 12 36.85 0.87 11.13
N ALA A 13 37.37 -0.32 11.43
CA ALA A 13 37.89 -0.81 12.71
C ALA A 13 37.39 -0.04 13.95
N ARG A 14 36.16 -0.33 14.39
CA ARG A 14 35.63 0.23 15.63
C ARG A 14 35.94 -0.71 16.79
N THR A 15 36.51 -0.16 17.86
CA THR A 15 36.61 -0.84 19.15
C THR A 15 35.29 -0.69 19.90
N VAL A 16 34.72 -1.81 20.34
CA VAL A 16 33.54 -1.85 21.19
C VAL A 16 33.89 -1.18 22.51
N ARG A 17 33.04 -0.23 22.90
CA ARG A 17 33.11 0.47 24.19
C ARG A 17 31.85 0.15 24.97
N VAL A 18 32.02 -0.31 26.20
CA VAL A 18 30.89 -0.48 27.12
C VAL A 18 30.54 0.88 27.71
N ALA A 19 29.32 1.37 27.43
CA ALA A 19 28.79 2.57 28.06
C ALA A 19 28.00 2.16 29.31
N PRO A 20 28.46 2.55 30.52
CA PRO A 20 27.81 2.12 31.75
C PRO A 20 26.43 2.78 31.90
N ALA A 21 25.44 1.96 32.24
CA ALA A 21 24.13 2.43 32.70
C ALA A 21 24.20 2.79 34.20
N SER A 22 23.48 3.83 34.59
CA SER A 22 23.29 4.22 35.99
C SER A 22 21.91 3.78 36.50
N GLU A 23 21.78 3.56 37.81
CA GLU A 23 20.50 3.23 38.45
C GLU A 23 19.41 4.29 38.17
N ALA A 24 19.81 5.56 38.02
CA ALA A 24 18.88 6.65 37.70
C ALA A 24 18.26 6.55 36.29
N GLN A 25 18.88 5.79 35.38
CA GLN A 25 18.38 5.55 34.03
C GLN A 25 17.51 4.30 33.94
N MET A 26 17.37 3.54 35.03
CA MET A 26 16.62 2.30 35.06
C MET A 26 15.25 2.49 35.73
N PRO A 27 14.21 1.79 35.26
CA PRO A 27 12.99 1.67 36.03
C PRO A 27 13.28 0.90 37.34
N PRO A 28 12.45 1.07 38.38
CA PRO A 28 12.60 0.28 39.60
C PRO A 28 12.52 -1.22 39.29
N ILE A 29 13.39 -1.98 39.93
CA ILE A 29 13.39 -3.45 39.84
C ILE A 29 12.07 -3.96 40.43
N PRO A 30 11.28 -4.76 39.69
CA PRO A 30 10.07 -5.39 40.24
C PRO A 30 10.36 -6.21 41.49
N ASP A 31 9.51 -6.09 42.50
CA ASP A 31 9.61 -6.88 43.74
C ASP A 31 9.19 -8.31 43.46
N ARG A 32 10.18 -9.17 43.19
CA ARG A 32 9.93 -10.56 42.81
C ARG A 32 9.31 -11.37 43.94
N GLU A 33 9.70 -11.10 45.18
CA GLU A 33 9.16 -11.81 46.34
C GLU A 33 7.67 -11.49 46.50
N ALA A 34 7.29 -10.22 46.38
CA ALA A 34 5.88 -9.82 46.40
C ALA A 34 5.09 -10.43 45.24
N ILE A 35 5.66 -10.48 44.03
CA ILE A 35 5.04 -11.11 42.85
C ILE A 35 4.82 -12.61 43.07
N ASP A 36 5.84 -13.33 43.57
CA ASP A 36 5.75 -14.77 43.83
C ASP A 36 4.70 -15.07 44.92
N GLN A 37 4.69 -14.29 46.01
CA GLN A 37 3.69 -14.42 47.07
C GLN A 37 2.26 -14.18 46.56
N TRP A 38 2.07 -13.19 45.67
CA TRP A 38 0.77 -12.92 45.05
C TRP A 38 0.36 -14.06 44.10
N MET A 39 1.29 -14.59 43.29
CA MET A 39 1.01 -15.70 42.38
C MET A 39 0.62 -16.98 43.14
N GLU A 40 1.35 -17.31 44.21
CA GLU A 40 1.00 -18.44 45.08
C GLU A 40 -0.39 -18.24 45.73
N ALA A 41 -0.74 -17.01 46.11
CA ALA A 41 -2.06 -16.70 46.63
C ALA A 41 -3.15 -16.87 45.56
N TYR A 42 -2.90 -16.40 44.33
CA TYR A 42 -3.79 -16.53 43.18
C TYR A 42 -4.04 -18.00 42.79
N ASP A 43 -3.00 -18.83 42.85
CA ASP A 43 -3.13 -20.27 42.60
C ASP A 43 -3.95 -20.97 43.70
N ARG A 44 -3.70 -20.63 44.98
CA ARG A 44 -4.46 -21.16 46.12
C ARG A 44 -5.95 -20.82 46.05
N THR A 45 -6.29 -19.65 45.52
CA THR A 45 -7.68 -19.22 45.35
C THR A 45 -8.33 -19.73 44.06
N LYS A 46 -7.65 -20.60 43.30
CA LYS A 46 -8.09 -21.15 42.01
C LYS A 46 -8.39 -20.06 40.97
N GLY A 47 -7.50 -19.07 40.88
CA GLY A 47 -7.61 -17.97 39.92
C GLY A 47 -8.52 -16.84 40.35
N LYS A 48 -8.97 -16.80 41.61
CA LYS A 48 -9.67 -15.62 42.15
C LYS A 48 -8.65 -14.59 42.62
N ASN A 49 -8.88 -13.33 42.31
CA ASN A 49 -7.98 -12.23 42.68
C ASN A 49 -7.69 -12.21 44.20
N PRO A 50 -6.43 -12.46 44.66
CA PRO A 50 -6.08 -12.49 46.07
C PRO A 50 -5.85 -11.09 46.68
N GLY A 51 -5.88 -10.03 45.88
CA GLY A 51 -5.63 -8.65 46.32
C GLY A 51 -5.01 -7.77 45.24
N PRO A 52 -4.63 -6.52 45.55
CA PRO A 52 -3.96 -5.65 44.59
C PRO A 52 -2.69 -6.33 44.03
N GLN A 53 -2.50 -6.25 42.73
CA GLN A 53 -1.30 -6.80 42.08
C GLN A 53 -0.06 -6.01 42.52
N PRO A 54 1.06 -6.70 42.82
CA PRO A 54 2.33 -6.04 43.11
C PRO A 54 2.81 -5.20 41.93
N ALA A 55 3.52 -4.10 42.23
CA ALA A 55 4.14 -3.29 41.19
C ALA A 55 5.17 -4.12 40.39
N GLY A 56 5.09 -4.05 39.06
CA GLY A 56 5.96 -4.82 38.17
C GLY A 56 5.44 -6.22 37.84
N MET A 57 4.25 -6.58 38.32
CA MET A 57 3.50 -7.71 37.79
C MET A 57 3.26 -7.51 36.29
N GLY A 58 3.68 -8.48 35.47
CA GLY A 58 3.64 -8.36 34.01
C GLY A 58 4.74 -7.48 33.40
N ALA A 59 5.79 -7.11 34.14
CA ALA A 59 6.92 -6.37 33.59
C ALA A 59 7.58 -7.11 32.41
N GLY A 60 7.57 -8.45 32.44
CA GLY A 60 8.09 -9.30 31.38
C GLY A 60 9.60 -9.11 31.18
N HIS A 61 10.07 -9.41 29.97
CA HIS A 61 11.46 -9.19 29.59
C HIS A 61 11.68 -7.72 29.19
N TYR A 62 12.01 -6.86 30.15
CA TYR A 62 12.30 -5.44 29.89
C TYR A 62 13.79 -5.09 29.90
N GLN A 63 14.66 -6.04 30.28
CA GLN A 63 16.11 -5.85 30.32
C GLN A 63 16.78 -6.43 29.07
N ALA A 64 17.69 -5.68 28.47
CA ALA A 64 18.41 -6.07 27.26
C ALA A 64 19.84 -5.54 27.23
N LEU A 65 20.70 -6.16 26.41
CA LEU A 65 21.91 -5.52 25.91
C LEU A 65 21.63 -4.89 24.55
N VAL A 66 22.15 -3.68 24.35
CA VAL A 66 22.02 -2.93 23.09
C VAL A 66 23.39 -2.63 22.54
N LEU A 67 23.66 -3.08 21.32
CA LEU A 67 24.87 -2.72 20.57
C LEU A 67 24.49 -1.72 19.48
N ASP A 68 24.99 -0.50 19.58
CA ASP A 68 25.02 0.44 18.47
C ASP A 68 26.19 0.08 17.56
N LEU A 69 25.88 -0.44 16.38
CA LEU A 69 26.88 -0.88 15.41
C LEU A 69 27.55 0.33 14.69
N GLN A 70 26.88 1.50 14.67
CA GLN A 70 27.44 2.74 14.14
C GLN A 70 28.44 3.41 15.08
N GLU A 71 28.32 3.22 16.39
CA GLU A 71 29.24 3.85 17.35
C GLU A 71 30.18 2.84 18.01
N GLY A 72 29.92 1.54 17.84
CA GLY A 72 30.57 0.47 18.58
C GLY A 72 30.27 0.59 20.08
N VAL A 73 29.08 1.03 20.46
CA VAL A 73 28.70 1.24 21.86
C VAL A 73 27.80 0.11 22.32
N LEU A 74 28.28 -0.67 23.30
CA LEU A 74 27.49 -1.70 23.97
C LEU A 74 26.99 -1.17 25.31
N ARG A 75 25.70 -1.30 25.60
CA ARG A 75 25.13 -0.84 26.88
C ARG A 75 24.07 -1.80 27.40
N PHE A 76 23.97 -1.84 28.73
CA PHE A 76 22.80 -2.41 29.40
C PHE A 76 21.63 -1.44 29.29
N HIS A 77 20.47 -1.95 28.93
CA HIS A 77 19.26 -1.17 28.69
C HIS A 77 18.06 -1.80 29.39
N CYS A 78 17.16 -0.95 29.88
CA CYS A 78 15.91 -1.36 30.48
C CYS A 78 14.78 -0.50 29.92
N ASP A 79 13.78 -1.13 29.31
CA ASP A 79 12.54 -0.45 28.96
C ASP A 79 11.74 -0.15 30.23
N ASP A 80 11.13 1.03 30.30
CA ASP A 80 10.29 1.40 31.45
C ASP A 80 8.98 0.62 31.41
N TRP A 81 8.95 -0.51 32.13
CA TRP A 81 7.80 -1.40 32.21
C TRP A 81 6.55 -0.73 32.81
N ARG A 82 6.65 0.46 33.41
CA ARG A 82 5.49 1.20 33.90
C ARG A 82 4.72 1.91 32.78
N ARG A 83 5.32 2.04 31.60
CA ARG A 83 4.65 2.61 30.42
C ARG A 83 3.77 1.57 29.76
N ASP A 84 2.66 2.02 29.18
CA ASP A 84 1.74 1.19 28.41
C ASP A 84 2.51 0.37 27.38
N GLN A 85 2.13 -0.89 27.21
CA GLN A 85 2.86 -1.83 26.35
C GLN A 85 2.92 -1.36 24.89
N GLU A 86 1.89 -0.66 24.41
CA GLU A 86 1.89 0.00 23.09
C GLU A 86 2.82 1.22 23.02
N ALA A 87 3.05 1.89 24.16
CA ALA A 87 3.99 2.99 24.32
C ALA A 87 5.42 2.53 24.65
N ARG A 88 5.62 1.24 24.99
CA ARG A 88 6.93 0.57 24.99
C ARG A 88 7.35 0.38 23.53
N THR A 89 7.66 1.50 22.92
CA THR A 89 8.28 1.57 21.62
C THR A 89 9.63 0.89 21.76
N TYR A 90 9.73 -0.35 21.29
CA TYR A 90 11.01 -0.87 20.82
C TYR A 90 11.61 0.25 19.93
N HIS A 91 12.67 0.88 20.42
CA HIS A 91 13.13 2.21 19.98
C HIS A 91 13.10 2.34 18.45
N GLY A 92 12.43 3.39 17.96
CA GLY A 92 12.09 3.60 16.55
C GLY A 92 13.22 3.29 15.57
N GLY A 93 13.12 2.12 14.93
CA GLY A 93 14.06 1.65 13.89
C GLY A 93 15.09 0.62 14.36
N ALA A 94 15.09 0.22 15.63
CA ALA A 94 15.91 -0.87 16.13
C ALA A 94 15.23 -2.23 15.91
N GLU A 95 15.97 -3.20 15.37
CA GLU A 95 15.47 -4.55 15.12
C GLU A 95 15.87 -5.50 16.27
N LEU A 96 14.89 -6.23 16.80
CA LEU A 96 15.12 -7.31 17.75
C LEU A 96 15.86 -8.45 17.04
N TRP A 97 17.11 -8.69 17.45
CA TRP A 97 18.00 -9.68 16.85
C TRP A 97 17.35 -11.06 16.69
N LEU A 98 16.52 -11.44 17.66
CA LEU A 98 15.96 -12.79 17.74
C LEU A 98 14.78 -13.07 16.82
N TRP A 99 14.17 -12.05 16.19
CA TRP A 99 12.87 -12.23 15.53
C TRP A 99 12.90 -12.20 14.01
N GLN A 100 13.89 -11.56 13.37
CA GLN A 100 13.85 -11.33 11.91
C GLN A 100 14.90 -12.10 11.08
N GLY A 101 15.80 -12.86 11.72
CA GLY A 101 16.85 -13.60 11.00
C GLY A 101 17.92 -12.68 10.39
N PRO A 102 18.95 -13.23 9.72
CA PRO A 102 20.08 -12.44 9.22
C PRO A 102 19.81 -11.82 7.83
N ASP A 103 18.66 -11.15 7.67
CA ASP A 103 18.29 -10.57 6.37
C ASP A 103 19.10 -9.30 6.07
N VAL A 104 19.06 -8.31 6.97
CA VAL A 104 19.83 -7.06 6.88
C VAL A 104 20.52 -6.85 8.22
N VAL A 105 21.76 -6.35 8.19
CA VAL A 105 22.45 -5.94 9.43
C VAL A 105 21.83 -4.62 9.90
N PRO A 106 21.16 -4.57 11.05
CA PRO A 106 20.53 -3.34 11.52
C PRO A 106 21.61 -2.33 11.96
N THR A 107 21.21 -1.10 12.29
CA THR A 107 22.13 -0.11 12.91
C THR A 107 22.29 -0.30 14.41
N SER A 108 21.31 -0.93 15.05
CA SER A 108 21.34 -1.28 16.46
C SER A 108 20.75 -2.65 16.67
N MET A 109 21.37 -3.43 17.54
CA MET A 109 20.95 -4.80 17.86
C MET A 109 20.58 -4.92 19.33
N TYR A 110 19.51 -5.66 19.60
CA TYR A 110 18.95 -5.86 20.94
C TYR A 110 18.96 -7.34 21.30
N TRP A 111 19.60 -7.67 22.42
CA TRP A 111 19.57 -9.00 23.02
C TRP A 111 18.82 -8.94 24.34
N THR A 112 17.61 -9.50 24.35
CA THR A 112 16.81 -9.64 25.56
C THR A 112 17.51 -10.54 26.57
N ILE A 113 17.58 -10.09 27.82
CA ILE A 113 18.17 -10.85 28.91
C ILE A 113 17.08 -11.70 29.55
N ASP A 114 17.33 -13.00 29.71
CA ASP A 114 16.44 -13.93 30.41
C ASP A 114 16.47 -13.66 31.92
N SER A 115 15.84 -12.56 32.33
CA SER A 115 15.73 -12.12 33.72
C SER A 115 14.26 -12.01 34.13
N GLY A 116 13.99 -11.99 35.44
CA GLY A 116 12.65 -11.80 35.98
C GLY A 116 11.91 -13.06 36.37
N VAL A 117 12.60 -14.21 36.43
CA VAL A 117 12.08 -15.49 36.93
C VAL A 117 12.84 -15.92 38.18
N ARG A 118 12.27 -16.83 38.98
CA ARG A 118 12.80 -17.17 40.32
C ARG A 118 14.28 -17.59 40.33
N GLN A 119 14.75 -18.26 39.28
CA GLN A 119 16.15 -18.70 39.18
C GLN A 119 17.09 -17.61 38.64
N LEU A 120 16.56 -16.52 38.07
CA LEU A 120 17.30 -15.42 37.46
C LEU A 120 16.60 -14.10 37.75
N PRO A 121 16.92 -13.47 38.90
CA PRO A 121 16.35 -12.19 39.24
C PRO A 121 16.74 -11.13 38.20
N TYR A 122 15.96 -10.05 38.15
CA TYR A 122 16.33 -8.86 37.40
C TYR A 122 17.68 -8.32 37.86
N LEU A 123 18.49 -7.87 36.90
CA LEU A 123 19.82 -7.36 37.16
C LEU A 123 19.76 -5.91 37.64
N THR A 124 20.63 -5.55 38.58
CA THR A 124 20.94 -4.14 38.91
C THR A 124 21.74 -3.47 37.79
N ALA A 125 21.91 -2.14 37.83
CA ALA A 125 22.76 -1.44 36.86
C ALA A 125 24.19 -1.98 36.86
N GLN A 126 24.73 -2.24 38.05
CA GLN A 126 26.08 -2.79 38.22
C GLN A 126 26.20 -4.20 37.61
N GLN A 127 25.22 -5.06 37.85
CA GLN A 127 25.21 -6.43 37.31
C GLN A 127 25.04 -6.43 35.78
N GLY A 128 24.16 -5.58 35.26
CA GLY A 128 23.95 -5.41 33.82
C GLY A 128 25.19 -4.86 33.12
N ASN A 129 25.89 -3.89 33.72
CA ASN A 129 27.16 -3.38 33.18
C ASN A 129 28.26 -4.46 33.19
N ALA A 130 28.37 -5.26 34.25
CA ALA A 130 29.31 -6.38 34.29
C ALA A 130 28.99 -7.45 33.23
N LEU A 131 27.70 -7.71 32.96
CA LEU A 131 27.28 -8.57 31.86
C LEU A 131 27.66 -7.97 30.49
N ALA A 132 27.48 -6.66 30.30
CA ALA A 132 27.89 -5.98 29.07
C ALA A 132 29.41 -6.08 28.85
N GLU A 133 30.23 -5.93 29.90
CA GLU A 133 31.69 -6.17 29.82
C GLU A 133 32.04 -7.60 29.45
N LYS A 134 31.34 -8.59 30.02
CA LYS A 134 31.51 -10.00 29.68
C LYS A 134 31.18 -10.30 28.21
N VAL A 135 30.17 -9.64 27.65
CA VAL A 135 29.69 -9.82 26.27
C VAL A 135 30.50 -9.00 25.26
N ALA A 136 31.21 -7.96 25.69
CA ALA A 136 31.96 -7.05 24.81
C ALA A 136 32.93 -7.74 23.83
N PRO A 137 33.66 -8.84 24.20
CA PRO A 137 34.49 -9.56 23.23
C PRO A 137 33.70 -10.17 22.06
N ALA A 138 32.51 -10.71 22.32
CA ALA A 138 31.65 -11.25 21.27
C ALA A 138 31.07 -10.11 20.39
N ALA A 139 30.72 -8.98 21.00
CA ALA A 139 30.32 -7.79 20.24
C ALA A 139 31.46 -7.25 19.36
N GLN A 140 32.71 -7.30 19.83
CA GLN A 140 33.89 -6.93 19.06
C GLN A 140 34.06 -7.86 17.86
N ALA A 141 34.01 -9.17 18.09
CA ALA A 141 34.09 -10.17 17.03
C ALA A 141 32.96 -10.02 16.00
N LEU A 142 31.74 -9.66 16.43
CA LEU A 142 30.64 -9.34 15.52
C LEU A 142 31.04 -8.19 14.59
N LEU A 143 31.45 -7.05 15.14
CA LEU A 143 31.79 -5.86 14.35
C LEU A 143 32.97 -6.08 13.39
N GLU A 144 33.99 -6.81 13.83
CA GLU A 144 35.20 -7.08 13.04
C GLU A 144 34.94 -8.01 11.85
N ASN A 145 33.91 -8.85 11.93
CA ASN A 145 33.63 -9.85 10.91
C ASN A 145 32.44 -9.48 10.01
N LEU A 146 31.79 -8.34 10.21
CA LEU A 146 30.82 -7.84 9.23
C LEU A 146 31.54 -7.57 7.89
N VAL A 147 30.91 -7.96 6.78
CA VAL A 147 31.48 -7.82 5.45
C VAL A 147 30.85 -6.66 4.72
N GLU A 148 31.64 -5.90 3.95
CA GLU A 148 31.12 -4.80 3.15
C GLU A 148 30.23 -5.32 2.00
N VAL A 149 29.16 -4.60 1.69
CA VAL A 149 28.35 -4.85 0.49
C VAL A 149 28.96 -4.03 -0.67
N PRO A 150 29.51 -4.66 -1.71
CA PRO A 150 30.25 -3.94 -2.75
C PRO A 150 29.40 -2.87 -3.47
N GLY A 151 29.91 -1.64 -3.52
CA GLY A 151 29.24 -0.52 -4.22
C GLY A 151 28.14 0.17 -3.41
N THR A 152 27.97 -0.20 -2.14
CA THR A 152 27.14 0.54 -1.17
C THR A 152 28.01 1.01 -0.02
N ASP A 153 27.44 1.79 0.90
CA ASP A 153 28.05 2.09 2.19
C ASP A 153 27.65 1.06 3.26
N GLU A 154 27.04 -0.07 2.89
CA GLU A 154 26.42 -0.99 3.85
C GLU A 154 27.26 -2.23 4.13
N VAL A 155 26.83 -3.00 5.13
CA VAL A 155 27.45 -4.27 5.51
C VAL A 155 26.44 -5.42 5.51
N ASP A 156 26.97 -6.63 5.48
CA ASP A 156 26.23 -7.88 5.53
C ASP A 156 26.89 -8.86 6.52
N TRP A 157 26.16 -9.94 6.82
CA TRP A 157 26.58 -10.99 7.73
C TRP A 157 27.69 -11.86 7.12
N SER A 158 28.79 -12.07 7.84
CA SER A 158 29.63 -13.26 7.63
C SER A 158 29.21 -14.40 8.56
N PRO A 159 29.64 -15.65 8.30
CA PRO A 159 29.46 -16.74 9.25
C PRO A 159 30.03 -16.43 10.64
N GLU A 160 31.20 -15.78 10.72
CA GLU A 160 31.87 -15.41 11.97
C GLU A 160 31.10 -14.31 12.71
N ALA A 161 30.62 -13.28 12.01
CA ALA A 161 29.81 -12.22 12.60
C ALA A 161 28.49 -12.78 13.17
N PHE A 162 27.85 -13.67 12.43
CA PHE A 162 26.61 -14.31 12.87
C PHE A 162 26.85 -15.20 14.10
N ARG A 163 27.90 -16.01 14.11
CA ARG A 163 28.28 -16.84 15.28
C ARG A 163 28.60 -15.98 16.50
N ALA A 164 29.27 -14.84 16.32
CA ALA A 164 29.53 -13.89 17.40
C ALA A 164 28.22 -13.32 17.98
N ALA A 165 27.26 -12.98 17.11
CA ALA A 165 25.93 -12.53 17.54
C ALA A 165 25.11 -13.64 18.24
N GLN A 166 25.31 -14.91 17.87
CA GLN A 166 24.75 -16.06 18.58
C GLN A 166 25.41 -16.27 19.95
N GLU A 167 26.73 -16.06 20.05
CA GLU A 167 27.43 -16.12 21.33
C GLU A 167 26.93 -15.03 22.29
N MET A 168 26.71 -13.81 21.78
CA MET A 168 26.06 -12.75 22.56
C MET A 168 24.69 -13.18 23.07
N ASP A 169 23.86 -13.77 22.21
CA ASP A 169 22.56 -14.31 22.62
C ASP A 169 22.72 -15.41 23.68
N ARG A 170 23.62 -16.38 23.47
CA ARG A 170 23.88 -17.44 24.44
C ARG A 170 24.27 -16.88 25.82
N LEU A 171 25.10 -15.85 25.86
CA LEU A 171 25.60 -15.26 27.11
C LEU A 171 24.54 -14.48 27.91
N VAL A 172 23.47 -13.99 27.28
CA VAL A 172 22.38 -13.27 27.96
C VAL A 172 21.20 -14.16 28.37
N ARG A 173 21.30 -15.46 28.08
CA ARG A 173 20.24 -16.45 28.31
C ARG A 173 20.33 -17.11 29.67
N ARG A 174 19.22 -17.76 30.02
CA ARG A 174 19.07 -18.41 31.33
C ARG A 174 19.99 -19.60 31.52
N ASP A 175 20.10 -20.42 30.51
CA ASP A 175 20.97 -21.58 30.47
C ASP A 175 21.86 -21.46 29.23
N PRO A 176 23.02 -20.76 29.35
CA PRO A 176 23.95 -20.59 28.25
C PRO A 176 24.49 -21.90 27.69
N ASP A 177 24.37 -23.00 28.44
CA ASP A 177 24.92 -24.30 28.10
C ASP A 177 23.83 -25.34 27.80
N ASP A 178 22.57 -24.90 27.57
CA ASP A 178 21.44 -25.78 27.26
C ASP A 178 21.74 -26.64 26.01
N PRO A 179 21.93 -27.97 26.17
CA PRO A 179 22.30 -28.85 25.07
C PRO A 179 21.15 -29.09 24.09
N THR A 180 19.91 -28.74 24.45
CA THR A 180 18.74 -28.86 23.56
C THR A 180 18.72 -27.78 22.50
N ARG A 181 19.51 -26.72 22.67
CA ARG A 181 19.58 -25.61 21.73
C ARG A 181 20.51 -25.93 20.57
N LEU A 182 19.92 -26.40 19.48
CA LEU A 182 20.65 -26.67 18.24
C LEU A 182 21.20 -25.37 17.66
N THR A 183 22.52 -25.24 17.67
CA THR A 183 23.20 -24.15 16.98
C THR A 183 23.22 -24.48 15.48
N PRO A 184 22.66 -23.63 14.60
CA PRO A 184 22.69 -23.86 13.18
C PRO A 184 24.14 -23.92 12.67
N VAL A 185 24.38 -24.73 11.66
CA VAL A 185 25.61 -24.62 10.87
C VAL A 185 25.45 -23.43 9.95
N VAL A 186 26.36 -22.47 10.07
CA VAL A 186 26.31 -21.21 9.32
C VAL A 186 27.40 -21.22 8.27
N VAL A 187 27.01 -20.99 7.02
CA VAL A 187 27.88 -20.92 5.83
C VAL A 187 27.63 -19.64 5.06
N SER A 188 28.62 -19.16 4.33
CA SER A 188 28.45 -17.99 3.46
C SER A 188 27.86 -18.39 2.10
N LEU A 189 27.10 -17.50 1.46
CA LEU A 189 26.62 -17.72 0.10
C LEU A 189 27.79 -17.90 -0.90
N ALA A 190 28.91 -17.23 -0.64
CA ALA A 190 30.15 -17.40 -1.40
C ALA A 190 30.62 -18.87 -1.43
N GLN A 191 30.69 -19.52 -0.26
CA GLN A 191 31.07 -20.93 -0.16
C GLN A 191 30.08 -21.84 -0.89
N VAL A 192 28.78 -21.55 -0.75
CA VAL A 192 27.72 -22.32 -1.43
C VAL A 192 27.92 -22.29 -2.94
N TYR A 193 28.11 -21.12 -3.54
CA TYR A 193 28.24 -20.99 -4.99
C TYR A 193 29.63 -21.32 -5.54
N GLU A 194 30.67 -21.33 -4.71
CA GLU A 194 31.95 -21.94 -5.07
C GLU A 194 31.79 -23.47 -5.24
N ALA A 195 31.03 -24.11 -4.36
CA ALA A 195 30.78 -25.55 -4.42
C ALA A 195 29.69 -25.94 -5.44
N LEU A 196 28.72 -25.05 -5.69
CA LEU A 196 27.56 -25.25 -6.56
C LEU A 196 27.43 -24.12 -7.60
N PRO A 197 28.38 -23.96 -8.54
CA PRO A 197 28.41 -22.82 -9.47
C PRO A 197 27.22 -22.79 -10.43
N ASP A 198 26.62 -23.94 -10.74
CA ASP A 198 25.45 -24.05 -11.63
C ASP A 198 24.18 -23.44 -11.02
N TRP A 199 24.17 -23.15 -9.72
CA TRP A 199 23.05 -22.47 -9.04
C TRP A 199 23.10 -20.95 -9.20
N ILE A 200 24.18 -20.40 -9.74
CA ILE A 200 24.32 -18.97 -9.97
C ILE A 200 23.41 -18.54 -11.13
N GLU A 201 22.44 -17.68 -10.84
CA GLU A 201 21.60 -17.11 -11.88
C GLU A 201 22.28 -15.88 -12.51
N ARG A 202 22.69 -15.99 -13.78
CA ARG A 202 23.34 -14.90 -14.52
C ARG A 202 22.57 -13.58 -14.50
N ARG A 203 21.22 -13.65 -14.43
CA ARG A 203 20.35 -12.46 -14.42
C ARG A 203 20.61 -11.54 -13.23
N TRP A 204 21.18 -12.03 -12.11
CA TRP A 204 21.50 -11.18 -10.97
C TRP A 204 22.53 -10.10 -11.29
N ALA A 205 23.38 -10.31 -12.30
CA ALA A 205 24.31 -9.29 -12.77
C ALA A 205 23.60 -8.09 -13.42
N ASP A 206 22.40 -8.28 -13.95
CA ASP A 206 21.62 -7.24 -14.63
C ASP A 206 20.54 -6.63 -13.72
N TRP A 207 20.49 -6.99 -12.44
CA TRP A 207 19.46 -6.50 -11.52
C TRP A 207 19.79 -5.13 -10.92
N THR A 208 18.74 -4.35 -10.68
CA THR A 208 18.79 -3.09 -9.91
C THR A 208 19.19 -3.35 -8.45
N ALA A 209 19.66 -2.31 -7.76
CA ALA A 209 19.97 -2.42 -6.33
C ALA A 209 18.74 -2.87 -5.53
N ARG A 210 17.56 -2.34 -5.86
CA ARG A 210 16.29 -2.75 -5.23
C ARG A 210 15.98 -4.23 -5.42
N GLN A 211 16.15 -4.76 -6.64
CA GLN A 211 15.88 -6.18 -6.91
C GLN A 211 16.86 -7.10 -6.15
N LEU A 212 18.13 -6.72 -6.06
CA LEU A 212 19.10 -7.47 -5.24
C LEU A 212 18.73 -7.41 -3.75
N ASP A 213 18.34 -6.23 -3.25
CA ASP A 213 17.89 -6.04 -1.85
C ASP A 213 16.60 -6.83 -1.53
N GLU A 214 15.70 -7.00 -2.51
CA GLU A 214 14.49 -7.84 -2.35
C GLU A 214 14.82 -9.34 -2.38
N GLN A 215 15.78 -9.75 -3.21
CA GLN A 215 16.17 -11.15 -3.35
C GLN A 215 17.01 -11.67 -2.19
N ALA A 216 17.87 -10.82 -1.61
CA ALA A 216 18.80 -11.27 -0.59
C ALA A 216 18.08 -11.91 0.63
N PRO A 217 17.06 -11.27 1.24
CA PRO A 217 16.27 -11.89 2.30
C PRO A 217 15.57 -13.19 1.88
N HIS A 218 15.17 -13.30 0.60
CA HIS A 218 14.55 -14.52 0.10
C HIS A 218 15.56 -15.67 0.11
N LEU A 219 16.73 -15.48 -0.51
CA LEU A 219 17.79 -16.51 -0.53
C LEU A 219 18.29 -16.86 0.87
N THR A 220 18.48 -15.87 1.75
CA THR A 220 18.88 -16.12 3.15
C THR A 220 17.87 -17.02 3.90
N ARG A 221 16.56 -16.84 3.64
CA ARG A 221 15.51 -17.62 4.31
C ARG A 221 15.22 -18.96 3.67
N THR A 222 15.47 -19.12 2.37
CA THR A 222 15.15 -20.35 1.65
C THR A 222 16.35 -21.27 1.47
N LEU A 223 17.55 -20.73 1.21
CA LEU A 223 18.75 -21.55 1.09
C LEU A 223 19.11 -22.16 2.45
N GLY A 224 19.32 -23.47 2.47
CA GLY A 224 19.55 -24.23 3.70
C GLY A 224 18.29 -24.82 4.34
N LEU A 225 17.12 -24.64 3.71
CA LEU A 225 15.93 -25.47 3.92
C LEU A 225 15.95 -26.68 2.98
N ASP A 226 15.10 -27.68 3.25
CA ASP A 226 14.99 -28.85 2.37
C ASP A 226 14.35 -28.47 1.03
N PRO A 227 14.81 -29.02 -0.11
CA PRO A 227 15.87 -30.03 -0.25
C PRO A 227 17.30 -29.48 -0.28
N ASP A 228 17.47 -28.16 -0.43
CA ASP A 228 18.77 -27.51 -0.66
C ASP A 228 19.77 -27.75 0.48
N ARG A 229 19.27 -27.87 1.72
CA ARG A 229 20.06 -28.19 2.92
C ARG A 229 20.99 -29.38 2.72
N GLY A 230 20.47 -30.49 2.21
CA GLY A 230 21.24 -31.72 2.02
C GLY A 230 22.30 -31.57 0.93
N LEU A 231 21.94 -30.92 -0.17
CA LEU A 231 22.83 -30.69 -1.31
C LEU A 231 23.98 -29.74 -0.95
N ILE A 232 23.68 -28.66 -0.23
CA ILE A 232 24.68 -27.70 0.27
C ILE A 232 25.63 -28.40 1.24
N ALA A 233 25.10 -29.18 2.19
CA ALA A 233 25.91 -29.89 3.17
C ALA A 233 26.85 -30.91 2.50
N GLU A 234 26.33 -31.71 1.56
CA GLU A 234 27.12 -32.66 0.79
C GLU A 234 28.22 -31.97 -0.01
N ALA A 235 27.88 -30.89 -0.74
CA ALA A 235 28.82 -30.15 -1.57
C ALA A 235 29.95 -29.50 -0.75
N LEU A 236 29.67 -29.09 0.49
CA LEU A 236 30.65 -28.48 1.40
C LEU A 236 31.36 -29.51 2.30
N GLY A 237 31.01 -30.80 2.21
CA GLY A 237 31.56 -31.84 3.09
C GLY A 237 31.19 -31.66 4.57
N ILE A 238 30.00 -31.12 4.84
CA ILE A 238 29.48 -30.86 6.19
C ILE A 238 28.57 -32.02 6.60
N GLU A 239 28.90 -32.66 7.71
CA GLU A 239 28.00 -33.64 8.35
C GLU A 239 26.95 -32.89 9.19
N LEU A 240 25.70 -32.87 8.72
CA LEU A 240 24.58 -32.30 9.47
C LEU A 240 23.88 -33.37 10.31
N GLY A 241 23.63 -33.07 11.59
CA GLY A 241 22.70 -33.86 12.40
C GLY A 241 21.27 -33.77 11.88
N GLN A 242 20.42 -34.77 12.16
CA GLN A 242 19.04 -34.85 11.65
C GLN A 242 18.25 -33.55 11.89
N ASP A 243 18.34 -32.98 13.08
CA ASP A 243 17.61 -31.76 13.47
C ASP A 243 18.44 -30.47 13.30
N GLN A 244 19.69 -30.56 12.84
CA GLN A 244 20.58 -29.41 12.77
C GLN A 244 20.29 -28.55 11.53
N ARG A 245 19.87 -27.32 11.76
CA ARG A 245 19.60 -26.34 10.68
C ARG A 245 20.89 -25.90 9.99
N LEU A 246 20.82 -25.64 8.69
CA LEU A 246 21.84 -24.95 7.93
C LEU A 246 21.33 -23.54 7.61
N LEU A 247 22.16 -22.53 7.82
CA LEU A 247 21.83 -21.14 7.55
C LEU A 247 22.86 -20.54 6.60
N VAL A 248 22.38 -19.88 5.56
CA VAL A 248 23.21 -19.19 4.58
C VAL A 248 23.18 -17.69 4.85
N VAL A 249 24.36 -17.07 4.98
CA VAL A 249 24.54 -15.64 5.26
C VAL A 249 25.45 -14.99 4.22
N GLY A 250 25.56 -13.66 4.25
CA GLY A 250 26.41 -12.91 3.31
C GLY A 250 25.83 -12.83 1.90
N THR A 251 24.52 -13.09 1.78
CA THR A 251 23.80 -13.16 0.52
C THR A 251 23.87 -11.85 -0.25
N ARG A 252 23.66 -10.73 0.45
CA ARG A 252 23.63 -9.41 -0.17
C ARG A 252 25.03 -8.98 -0.59
N ALA A 253 26.03 -9.17 0.27
CA ALA A 253 27.42 -8.90 -0.10
C ALA A 253 27.84 -9.72 -1.32
N TRP A 254 27.47 -11.00 -1.38
CA TRP A 254 27.78 -11.86 -2.52
C TRP A 254 27.06 -11.41 -3.79
N LEU A 255 25.75 -11.12 -3.76
CA LEU A 255 24.99 -10.68 -4.93
C LEU A 255 25.55 -9.39 -5.54
N TYR A 256 25.88 -8.40 -4.70
CA TYR A 256 26.49 -7.15 -5.16
C TYR A 256 27.93 -7.36 -5.66
N GLY A 257 28.69 -8.24 -5.01
CA GLY A 257 30.02 -8.66 -5.45
C GLY A 257 29.99 -9.33 -6.83
N TYR A 258 29.09 -10.30 -7.03
CA TYR A 258 28.86 -10.97 -8.30
C TYR A 258 28.50 -9.98 -9.41
N ARG A 259 27.56 -9.07 -9.15
CA ARG A 259 27.21 -8.01 -10.11
C ARG A 259 28.41 -7.15 -10.49
N ARG A 260 29.23 -6.75 -9.50
CA ARG A 260 30.44 -5.96 -9.73
C ARG A 260 31.49 -6.72 -10.53
N GLU A 261 31.68 -8.02 -10.26
CA GLU A 261 32.59 -8.89 -11.01
C GLU A 261 32.16 -9.00 -12.48
N MET A 262 30.87 -9.28 -12.71
CA MET A 262 30.30 -9.40 -14.06
C MET A 262 30.34 -8.08 -14.84
N ALA A 263 30.36 -6.94 -14.15
CA ALA A 263 30.51 -5.63 -14.79
C ALA A 263 31.91 -5.40 -15.42
N SER A 264 32.88 -6.31 -15.19
CA SER A 264 34.19 -6.31 -15.83
C SER A 264 34.96 -5.00 -15.61
N GLY A 265 35.00 -4.53 -14.36
CA GLY A 265 35.67 -3.29 -13.96
C GLY A 265 34.84 -2.01 -14.16
N ARG A 266 33.67 -2.10 -14.78
CA ARG A 266 32.71 -0.98 -14.83
C ARG A 266 31.90 -0.90 -13.54
N THR A 267 31.42 0.29 -13.21
CA THR A 267 30.54 0.51 -12.06
C THR A 267 29.08 0.26 -12.45
N PRO A 268 28.39 -0.75 -11.88
CA PRO A 268 26.96 -0.92 -12.11
C PRO A 268 26.17 0.27 -11.55
N MET A 269 25.26 0.84 -12.33
CA MET A 269 24.46 2.00 -11.94
C MET A 269 23.07 1.96 -12.56
N GLU A 270 22.09 2.49 -11.84
CA GLU A 270 20.73 2.69 -12.37
C GLU A 270 20.68 3.96 -13.23
N LEU A 271 19.85 3.96 -14.28
CA LEU A 271 19.79 5.05 -15.26
C LEU A 271 19.47 6.41 -14.63
N GLU A 272 18.56 6.45 -13.66
CA GLU A 272 18.19 7.71 -12.98
C GLU A 272 19.38 8.31 -12.22
N ARG A 273 20.11 7.47 -11.49
CA ARG A 273 21.33 7.88 -10.79
C ARG A 273 22.39 8.33 -11.78
N TRP A 274 22.54 7.63 -12.90
CA TRP A 274 23.47 8.00 -13.97
C TRP A 274 23.18 9.40 -14.52
N TRP A 275 21.93 9.71 -14.85
CA TRP A 275 21.54 11.06 -15.28
C TRP A 275 21.85 12.12 -14.25
N ALA A 276 21.53 11.86 -12.97
CA ALA A 276 21.79 12.80 -11.89
C ALA A 276 23.30 13.08 -11.70
N THR A 277 24.15 12.05 -11.78
CA THR A 277 25.60 12.20 -11.59
C THR A 277 26.33 12.76 -12.80
N SER A 278 25.85 12.46 -14.01
CA SER A 278 26.45 12.94 -15.26
C SER A 278 25.93 14.32 -15.70
N GLY A 279 24.89 14.84 -15.05
CA GLY A 279 24.22 16.08 -15.43
C GLY A 279 23.45 15.98 -16.77
N ARG A 280 23.15 14.76 -17.22
CA ARG A 280 22.44 14.51 -18.47
C ARG A 280 20.94 14.58 -18.25
N GLU A 281 20.24 15.16 -19.21
CA GLU A 281 18.77 15.18 -19.21
C GLU A 281 18.20 13.98 -19.96
N SER A 282 17.06 13.49 -19.48
CA SER A 282 16.30 12.45 -20.18
C SER A 282 15.77 12.98 -21.51
N LEU A 283 16.01 12.22 -22.58
CA LEU A 283 15.45 12.49 -23.91
C LEU A 283 14.12 11.75 -24.15
N VAL A 284 13.61 11.06 -23.13
CA VAL A 284 12.33 10.37 -23.21
C VAL A 284 11.20 11.40 -23.25
N SER A 285 10.26 11.20 -24.17
CA SER A 285 9.02 11.96 -24.26
C SER A 285 7.82 11.07 -23.96
N ALA A 286 6.65 11.66 -23.66
CA ALA A 286 5.40 10.91 -23.49
C ALA A 286 5.01 10.13 -24.76
N ASP A 287 5.44 10.62 -25.93
CA ASP A 287 5.15 10.05 -27.24
C ASP A 287 6.20 9.04 -27.72
N SER A 288 7.29 8.84 -26.96
CA SER A 288 8.36 7.91 -27.33
C SER A 288 7.80 6.50 -27.54
N SER A 289 8.03 5.96 -28.73
CA SER A 289 7.64 4.59 -29.06
C SER A 289 8.52 3.58 -28.34
N GLU A 290 8.12 2.32 -28.32
CA GLU A 290 8.93 1.29 -27.67
C GLU A 290 10.29 1.08 -28.33
N ARG A 291 10.34 1.23 -29.65
CA ARG A 291 11.57 1.22 -30.42
C ARG A 291 12.48 2.40 -30.04
N ASP A 292 11.91 3.59 -29.82
CA ASP A 292 12.67 4.77 -29.41
C ASP A 292 13.29 4.57 -28.02
N LEU A 293 12.55 3.97 -27.07
CA LEU A 293 13.07 3.69 -25.74
C LEU A 293 14.26 2.73 -25.76
N VAL A 294 14.21 1.69 -26.59
CA VAL A 294 15.35 0.77 -26.76
C VAL A 294 16.56 1.49 -27.35
N HIS A 295 16.37 2.29 -28.42
CA HIS A 295 17.46 3.05 -29.02
C HIS A 295 18.05 4.11 -28.08
N LEU A 296 17.21 4.78 -27.28
CA LEU A 296 17.67 5.72 -26.25
C LEU A 296 18.44 4.99 -25.14
N ALA A 297 17.98 3.82 -24.70
CA ALA A 297 18.69 3.00 -23.72
C ALA A 297 20.07 2.55 -24.24
N GLU A 298 20.17 2.10 -25.50
CA GLU A 298 21.45 1.77 -26.14
C GLU A 298 22.39 2.98 -26.25
N ARG A 299 21.84 4.17 -26.52
CA ARG A 299 22.62 5.41 -26.56
C ARG A 299 23.16 5.77 -25.17
N GLU A 300 22.32 5.73 -24.14
CA GLU A 300 22.75 6.03 -22.78
C GLU A 300 23.71 4.96 -22.25
N GLN A 301 23.53 3.68 -22.59
CA GLN A 301 24.47 2.63 -22.26
C GLN A 301 25.85 2.86 -22.89
N ARG A 302 25.92 3.32 -24.14
CA ARG A 302 27.20 3.67 -24.78
C ARG A 302 27.88 4.84 -24.07
N ALA A 303 27.14 5.91 -23.79
CA ALA A 303 27.67 7.06 -23.05
C ALA A 303 28.17 6.66 -21.65
N ALA A 304 27.38 5.88 -20.91
CA ALA A 304 27.77 5.35 -19.61
C ALA A 304 29.04 4.48 -19.71
N THR A 305 29.15 3.66 -20.75
CA THR A 305 30.33 2.80 -20.96
C THR A 305 31.61 3.61 -21.19
N GLU A 306 31.53 4.73 -21.91
CA GLU A 306 32.66 5.65 -22.10
C GLU A 306 33.18 6.20 -20.77
N ASP A 307 32.29 6.36 -19.79
CA ASP A 307 32.61 6.84 -18.43
C ASP A 307 32.84 5.68 -17.43
N GLY A 308 33.01 4.45 -17.91
CA GLY A 308 33.28 3.29 -17.07
C GLY A 308 32.08 2.80 -16.24
N VAL A 309 30.86 3.10 -16.67
CA VAL A 309 29.60 2.72 -16.02
C VAL A 309 28.85 1.66 -16.84
N LEU A 310 28.20 0.73 -16.15
CA LEU A 310 27.28 -0.26 -16.72
C LEU A 310 25.86 0.07 -16.24
N LEU A 311 24.92 0.34 -17.15
CA LEU A 311 23.53 0.60 -16.76
C LEU A 311 22.80 -0.73 -16.59
N VAL A 312 22.26 -0.97 -15.39
CA VAL A 312 21.60 -2.25 -15.07
C VAL A 312 20.12 -2.30 -15.49
N ASP A 313 19.50 -1.15 -15.74
CA ASP A 313 18.04 -1.05 -15.91
C ASP A 313 17.60 -0.12 -17.03
N ALA A 314 18.47 0.17 -18.01
CA ALA A 314 18.27 1.25 -18.97
C ALA A 314 16.89 1.19 -19.66
N VAL A 315 16.48 0.06 -20.25
CA VAL A 315 15.17 -0.03 -20.93
C VAL A 315 13.98 0.06 -19.95
N PRO A 316 13.92 -0.72 -18.85
CA PRO A 316 12.90 -0.54 -17.82
C PRO A 316 12.78 0.90 -17.29
N ALA A 317 13.89 1.57 -17.00
CA ALA A 317 13.90 2.94 -16.51
C ALA A 317 13.39 3.94 -17.56
N MET A 318 13.74 3.78 -18.83
CA MET A 318 13.20 4.59 -19.94
C MET A 318 11.67 4.43 -20.05
N ARG A 319 11.14 3.22 -19.84
CA ARG A 319 9.69 2.96 -19.81
C ARG A 319 9.03 3.64 -18.62
N ALA A 320 9.66 3.55 -17.44
CA ALA A 320 9.17 4.19 -16.23
C ALA A 320 9.11 5.72 -16.41
N GLU A 321 10.12 6.34 -17.01
CA GLU A 321 10.11 7.78 -17.29
C GLU A 321 9.02 8.18 -18.29
N ARG A 322 8.83 7.41 -19.39
CA ARG A 322 7.71 7.64 -20.31
C ARG A 322 6.37 7.55 -19.57
N SER A 323 6.21 6.56 -18.71
CA SER A 323 5.00 6.40 -17.90
C SER A 323 4.77 7.60 -16.99
N ARG A 324 5.82 8.08 -16.30
CA ARG A 324 5.77 9.28 -15.45
C ARG A 324 5.34 10.52 -16.21
N LEU A 325 5.87 10.73 -17.42
CA LEU A 325 5.51 11.84 -18.30
C LEU A 325 4.05 11.75 -18.76
N ARG A 326 3.57 10.55 -19.14
CA ARG A 326 2.16 10.33 -19.49
C ARG A 326 1.23 10.60 -18.31
N SER A 327 1.56 10.11 -17.11
CA SER A 327 0.79 10.41 -15.90
C SER A 327 0.79 11.89 -15.54
N ARG A 328 1.86 12.64 -15.88
CA ARG A 328 1.88 14.10 -15.71
C ARG A 328 0.88 14.78 -16.64
N LEU A 329 0.80 14.38 -17.91
CA LEU A 329 -0.17 14.93 -18.88
C LEU A 329 -1.62 14.64 -18.46
N VAL A 330 -1.90 13.43 -17.97
CA VAL A 330 -3.25 13.10 -17.44
C VAL A 330 -3.60 14.00 -16.26
N ARG A 331 -2.68 14.16 -15.30
CA ARG A 331 -2.90 15.05 -14.14
C ARG A 331 -3.06 16.51 -14.56
N GLU A 332 -2.31 16.99 -15.54
CA GLU A 332 -2.48 18.34 -16.07
C GLU A 332 -3.87 18.54 -16.68
N LEU A 333 -4.38 17.53 -17.41
CA LEU A 333 -5.73 17.56 -17.95
C LEU A 333 -6.79 17.60 -16.84
N GLU A 334 -6.63 16.81 -15.79
CA GLU A 334 -7.57 16.74 -14.66
C GLU A 334 -7.54 17.99 -13.78
N VAL A 335 -6.35 18.47 -13.43
CA VAL A 335 -6.17 19.52 -12.41
C VAL A 335 -6.17 20.92 -13.02
N VAL A 336 -5.69 21.09 -14.26
CA VAL A 336 -5.49 22.40 -14.87
C VAL A 336 -6.47 22.64 -16.01
N LEU A 337 -6.47 21.80 -17.03
CA LEU A 337 -7.22 22.08 -18.27
C LEU A 337 -8.72 21.81 -18.13
N GLY A 338 -9.11 20.76 -17.40
CA GLY A 338 -10.50 20.40 -17.12
C GLY A 338 -11.25 21.54 -16.41
N PRO A 339 -10.78 22.01 -15.25
CA PRO A 339 -11.40 23.14 -14.55
C PRO A 339 -11.46 24.42 -15.39
N ARG A 340 -10.37 24.76 -16.11
CA ARG A 340 -10.36 25.92 -17.01
C ARG A 340 -11.40 25.83 -18.12
N ARG A 341 -11.60 24.63 -18.70
CA ARG A 341 -12.64 24.40 -19.69
C ARG A 341 -14.03 24.58 -19.10
N VAL A 342 -14.28 24.04 -17.90
CA VAL A 342 -15.57 24.19 -17.21
C VAL A 342 -15.87 25.66 -16.94
N GLU A 343 -14.89 26.42 -16.47
CA GLU A 343 -15.07 27.85 -16.20
C GLU A 343 -15.35 28.64 -17.48
N ALA A 344 -14.58 28.40 -18.55
CA ALA A 344 -14.85 29.01 -19.85
C ALA A 344 -16.25 28.66 -20.39
N MET A 345 -16.75 27.44 -20.14
CA MET A 345 -18.12 27.06 -20.50
C MET A 345 -19.18 27.79 -19.65
N LYS A 346 -18.92 28.02 -18.35
CA LYS A 346 -19.81 28.82 -17.50
C LYS A 346 -19.86 30.27 -17.95
N GLU A 347 -18.71 30.89 -18.19
CA GLU A 347 -18.60 32.26 -18.70
C GLU A 347 -19.33 32.42 -20.03
N SER A 348 -19.14 31.46 -20.95
CA SER A 348 -19.85 31.43 -22.23
C SER A 348 -21.37 31.35 -22.05
N LYS A 349 -21.87 30.49 -21.16
CA LYS A 349 -23.30 30.39 -20.84
C LYS A 349 -23.86 31.67 -20.21
N LEU A 350 -23.12 32.31 -19.30
CA LEU A 350 -23.52 33.58 -18.69
C LEU A 350 -23.58 34.71 -19.72
N ALA A 351 -22.60 34.78 -20.63
CA ALA A 351 -22.61 35.74 -21.73
C ALA A 351 -23.81 35.51 -22.66
N GLN A 352 -24.11 34.26 -23.01
CA GLN A 352 -25.28 33.90 -23.81
C GLN A 352 -26.59 34.30 -23.11
N ALA A 353 -26.72 34.06 -21.81
CA ALA A 353 -27.90 34.45 -21.04
C ALA A 353 -28.06 35.98 -20.98
N ALA A 354 -26.97 36.73 -20.79
CA ALA A 354 -26.99 38.19 -20.77
C ALA A 354 -27.41 38.78 -22.12
N VAL A 355 -26.86 38.26 -23.23
CA VAL A 355 -27.27 38.64 -24.59
C VAL A 355 -28.75 38.33 -24.82
N SER A 356 -29.18 37.12 -24.43
CA SER A 356 -30.57 36.68 -24.55
C SER A 356 -31.53 37.63 -23.82
N ALA A 357 -31.23 37.98 -22.56
CA ALA A 357 -32.05 38.86 -21.74
C ALA A 357 -32.11 40.30 -22.29
N ARG A 358 -31.01 40.82 -22.84
CA ARG A 358 -31.01 42.14 -23.50
C ARG A 358 -31.80 42.12 -24.80
N LEU A 359 -31.71 41.02 -25.55
CA LEU A 359 -32.50 40.85 -26.75
C LEU A 359 -34.00 40.79 -26.42
N ASP A 360 -34.40 40.10 -25.35
CA ASP A 360 -35.80 40.08 -24.88
C ASP A 360 -36.30 41.48 -24.54
N GLN A 361 -35.51 42.26 -23.79
CA GLN A 361 -35.86 43.64 -23.44
C GLN A 361 -36.06 44.52 -24.68
N ILE A 362 -35.17 44.42 -25.67
CA ILE A 362 -35.27 45.20 -26.92
C ILE A 362 -36.50 44.77 -27.72
N LEU A 363 -36.74 43.47 -27.85
CA LEU A 363 -37.88 42.94 -28.60
C LEU A 363 -39.22 43.31 -27.94
N ALA A 364 -39.28 43.36 -26.61
CA ALA A 364 -40.46 43.74 -25.84
C ALA A 364 -40.87 45.21 -26.02
N TRP A 365 -39.99 46.10 -26.48
CA TRP A 365 -40.35 47.51 -26.73
C TRP A 365 -41.36 47.67 -27.86
N ALA A 366 -41.47 46.67 -28.76
CA ALA A 366 -42.29 46.72 -29.97
C ALA A 366 -42.03 47.98 -30.84
N ASP A 367 -40.87 48.61 -30.71
CA ASP A 367 -40.48 49.82 -31.43
C ASP A 367 -40.15 49.49 -32.90
N PRO A 368 -40.88 50.06 -33.88
CA PRO A 368 -40.59 49.88 -35.30
C PRO A 368 -39.17 50.28 -35.69
N GLY A 369 -38.55 51.21 -34.97
CA GLY A 369 -37.15 51.63 -35.16
C GLY A 369 -36.11 50.55 -34.88
N HIS A 370 -36.50 49.50 -34.15
CA HIS A 370 -35.63 48.39 -33.73
C HIS A 370 -36.09 47.03 -34.32
N ALA A 371 -37.02 47.03 -35.28
CA ALA A 371 -37.60 45.83 -35.89
C ALA A 371 -36.69 45.10 -36.91
N ASN A 372 -35.41 45.50 -37.05
CA ASN A 372 -34.47 44.85 -37.96
C ASN A 372 -33.75 43.66 -37.29
N TYR A 373 -34.37 42.48 -37.38
CA TYR A 373 -33.81 41.25 -36.80
C TYR A 373 -32.45 40.84 -37.38
N ALA A 374 -32.05 41.33 -38.56
CA ALA A 374 -30.72 41.06 -39.10
C ALA A 374 -29.64 41.87 -38.37
N GLU A 375 -29.93 43.11 -37.98
CA GLU A 375 -29.02 43.96 -37.21
C GLU A 375 -28.92 43.50 -35.75
N LEU A 376 -30.06 43.17 -35.14
CA LEU A 376 -30.10 42.58 -33.80
C LEU A 376 -29.37 41.23 -33.77
N GLY A 377 -29.53 40.40 -34.79
CA GLY A 377 -28.79 39.15 -34.93
C GLY A 377 -27.28 39.39 -34.99
N ARG A 378 -26.81 40.34 -35.81
CA ARG A 378 -25.38 40.69 -35.86
C ARG A 378 -24.84 41.20 -34.52
N ALA A 379 -25.59 42.06 -33.84
CA ALA A 379 -25.18 42.62 -32.55
C ALA A 379 -25.17 41.56 -31.42
N ALA A 380 -26.12 40.63 -31.44
CA ALA A 380 -26.22 39.54 -30.48
C ALA A 380 -25.33 38.32 -30.83
N GLY A 381 -24.66 38.31 -31.99
CA GLY A 381 -23.95 37.13 -32.47
C GLY A 381 -24.87 35.95 -32.80
N MET A 382 -26.13 36.22 -33.16
CA MET A 382 -27.17 35.24 -33.46
C MET A 382 -27.61 35.33 -34.93
N SER A 383 -28.20 34.26 -35.47
CA SER A 383 -28.80 34.34 -36.81
C SER A 383 -30.08 35.18 -36.78
N ARG A 384 -30.41 35.84 -37.90
CA ARG A 384 -31.69 36.56 -38.07
C ARG A 384 -32.88 35.69 -37.71
N GLN A 385 -32.86 34.42 -38.12
CA GLN A 385 -33.94 33.46 -37.86
C GLN A 385 -34.09 33.15 -36.37
N ALA A 386 -32.99 33.03 -35.63
CA ALA A 386 -33.05 32.81 -34.19
C ALA A 386 -33.64 34.01 -33.43
N VAL A 387 -33.31 35.25 -33.85
CA VAL A 387 -33.90 36.46 -33.29
C VAL A 387 -35.39 36.56 -33.61
N GLN A 388 -35.78 36.27 -34.87
CA GLN A 388 -37.19 36.25 -35.28
C GLN A 388 -38.00 35.24 -34.46
N ALA A 389 -37.53 34.00 -34.33
CA ALA A 389 -38.22 32.97 -33.55
C ALA A 389 -38.41 33.37 -32.08
N LYS A 390 -37.43 34.08 -31.51
CA LYS A 390 -37.51 34.62 -30.15
C LYS A 390 -38.53 35.74 -30.01
N ALA A 391 -38.60 36.64 -31.00
CA ALA A 391 -39.62 37.68 -31.06
C ALA A 391 -41.03 37.11 -31.20
N ASP A 392 -41.18 36.06 -32.01
CA ASP A 392 -42.47 35.37 -32.20
C ASP A 392 -42.90 34.65 -30.91
N ALA A 393 -41.97 34.03 -30.18
CA ALA A 393 -42.25 33.40 -28.89
C ALA A 393 -42.69 34.41 -27.82
N LEU A 394 -42.04 35.58 -27.72
CA LEU A 394 -42.45 36.64 -26.79
C LEU A 394 -43.84 37.20 -27.11
N LYS A 395 -44.19 37.31 -28.40
CA LYS A 395 -45.53 37.75 -28.82
C LYS A 395 -46.61 36.72 -28.49
N ALA A 396 -46.28 35.43 -28.59
CA ALA A 396 -47.18 34.37 -28.17
C ALA A 396 -47.43 34.43 -26.65
N ASP A 397 -46.39 34.67 -25.86
CA ASP A 397 -46.48 34.80 -24.39
C ASP A 397 -47.30 36.03 -23.94
N GLN A 398 -47.22 37.15 -24.68
CA GLN A 398 -48.03 38.35 -24.43
C GLN A 398 -49.49 38.22 -24.89
N GLY A 399 -49.78 37.32 -25.83
CA GLY A 399 -51.13 37.10 -26.35
C GLY A 399 -52.04 36.29 -25.42
N ASP A 400 -51.46 35.52 -24.50
CA ASP A 400 -52.20 34.70 -23.53
C ASP A 400 -52.63 35.47 -22.26
N GLU A 401 -52.08 36.68 -21.99
CA GLU A 401 -52.48 37.49 -20.82
C GLU A 401 -53.76 38.32 -21.03
N ASP A 402 -54.15 38.62 -22.29
CA ASP A 402 -55.35 39.41 -22.60
C ASP A 402 -56.65 38.56 -22.72
N GLU A 403 -56.56 37.23 -22.58
CA GLU A 403 -57.69 36.29 -22.66
C GLU A 403 -57.80 35.35 -21.43
N ALA A 404 -57.31 35.78 -20.27
CA ALA A 404 -57.41 35.03 -19.01
C ALA A 404 -58.65 35.44 -18.17
N ASP A 405 -59.68 34.57 -18.18
CA ASP A 405 -60.80 34.55 -17.23
C ASP A 405 -60.25 34.38 -15.78
N PRO A 406 -60.63 35.20 -14.77
CA PRO A 406 -59.98 35.20 -13.46
C PRO A 406 -60.24 33.96 -12.57
N TRP A 407 -60.75 32.85 -13.12
CA TRP A 407 -61.22 31.70 -12.34
C TRP A 407 -60.66 30.32 -12.73
N SER A 408 -59.57 30.24 -13.51
CA SER A 408 -58.99 28.93 -13.90
C SER A 408 -57.49 28.77 -13.57
N THR A 409 -57.10 28.89 -12.30
CA THR A 409 -55.77 28.43 -11.85
C THR A 409 -55.88 27.29 -10.83
N ALA A 410 -55.92 26.06 -11.34
CA ALA A 410 -55.30 24.91 -10.70
C ALA A 410 -55.10 23.77 -11.73
N ALA A 411 -53.84 23.32 -11.83
CA ALA A 411 -53.36 22.10 -12.49
C ALA A 411 -53.21 22.14 -14.03
N GLY A 412 -51.97 22.19 -14.50
CA GLY A 412 -51.70 21.80 -15.90
C GLY A 412 -50.35 22.16 -16.53
N GLN A 413 -49.21 22.07 -15.84
CA GLN A 413 -47.91 22.10 -16.55
C GLN A 413 -46.90 21.13 -15.92
N LEU A 414 -46.99 19.85 -16.31
CA LEU A 414 -45.92 18.86 -16.25
C LEU A 414 -46.27 17.75 -17.25
N ALA A 415 -46.05 18.00 -18.55
CA ALA A 415 -45.85 16.97 -19.58
C ALA A 415 -45.74 17.60 -20.97
N ALA A 416 -44.53 17.90 -21.43
CA ALA A 416 -44.18 17.91 -22.86
C ALA A 416 -42.66 18.05 -23.05
N ALA A 417 -41.90 17.02 -22.67
CA ALA A 417 -40.57 16.80 -23.24
C ALA A 417 -40.67 15.61 -24.19
N GLY A 418 -40.73 15.93 -25.47
CA GLY A 418 -40.84 14.96 -26.56
C GLY A 418 -39.65 14.00 -26.61
N THR A 419 -39.98 12.75 -26.90
CA THR A 419 -39.09 11.64 -27.20
C THR A 419 -38.26 11.94 -28.45
N GLY A 420 -37.08 12.53 -28.27
CA GLY A 420 -36.00 12.43 -29.24
C GLY A 420 -35.36 11.06 -29.10
N ALA A 421 -35.51 10.18 -30.09
CA ALA A 421 -34.81 8.90 -30.12
C ALA A 421 -33.30 9.18 -30.12
N VAL A 422 -32.65 8.94 -28.98
CA VAL A 422 -31.19 9.06 -28.86
C VAL A 422 -30.58 7.99 -29.74
N GLU A 423 -29.84 8.40 -30.78
CA GLU A 423 -29.13 7.45 -31.62
C GLU A 423 -28.04 6.75 -30.79
N LEU A 424 -28.26 5.47 -30.49
CA LEU A 424 -27.32 4.66 -29.74
C LEU A 424 -25.98 4.54 -30.47
N GLN A 425 -24.89 4.86 -29.77
CA GLN A 425 -23.54 4.67 -30.29
C GLN A 425 -23.18 3.17 -30.33
N PRO A 426 -22.33 2.71 -31.27
CA PRO A 426 -21.87 1.31 -31.27
C PRO A 426 -21.25 0.93 -29.91
N GLY A 427 -21.69 -0.20 -29.35
CA GLY A 427 -21.29 -0.70 -28.03
C GLY A 427 -22.13 -0.20 -26.86
N HIS A 428 -23.11 0.67 -27.10
CA HIS A 428 -24.00 1.20 -26.07
C HIS A 428 -25.37 0.54 -26.11
N ALA A 429 -26.09 0.63 -24.99
CA ALA A 429 -27.46 0.16 -24.82
C ALA A 429 -28.33 1.22 -24.14
N ASP A 430 -29.62 1.26 -24.46
CA ASP A 430 -30.62 2.18 -23.89
C ASP A 430 -31.58 1.48 -22.89
N GLY A 431 -31.28 0.23 -22.54
CA GLY A 431 -32.12 -0.61 -21.69
C GLY A 431 -33.18 -1.42 -22.45
N VAL A 432 -33.42 -1.13 -23.73
CA VAL A 432 -34.34 -1.90 -24.59
C VAL A 432 -33.59 -2.54 -25.75
N HIS A 433 -32.53 -1.89 -26.24
CA HIS A 433 -31.72 -2.34 -27.35
C HIS A 433 -30.23 -2.08 -27.12
N TRP A 434 -29.37 -2.79 -27.82
CA TRP A 434 -27.92 -2.52 -27.90
C TRP A 434 -27.44 -2.48 -29.35
N ARG A 435 -26.44 -1.64 -29.64
CA ARG A 435 -25.88 -1.49 -30.99
C ARG A 435 -24.54 -2.20 -31.13
N CYS A 436 -24.42 -3.09 -32.12
CA CYS A 436 -23.20 -3.88 -32.31
C CYS A 436 -22.00 -3.01 -32.70
N VAL A 437 -20.87 -3.15 -31.98
CA VAL A 437 -19.63 -2.41 -32.26
C VAL A 437 -19.06 -2.68 -33.65
N VAL A 438 -19.38 -3.84 -34.23
CA VAL A 438 -18.79 -4.30 -35.50
C VAL A 438 -19.66 -3.88 -36.69
N CYS A 439 -20.88 -4.39 -36.75
CA CYS A 439 -21.77 -4.16 -37.90
C CYS A 439 -22.80 -3.05 -37.68
N LYS A 440 -22.84 -2.43 -36.49
CA LYS A 440 -23.75 -1.33 -36.11
C LYS A 440 -25.25 -1.68 -36.13
N ALA A 441 -25.59 -2.97 -36.26
CA ALA A 441 -26.95 -3.45 -36.16
C ALA A 441 -27.50 -3.23 -34.74
N MET A 442 -28.78 -2.87 -34.66
CA MET A 442 -29.55 -2.77 -33.42
C MET A 442 -30.11 -4.14 -33.07
N ASN A 443 -29.94 -4.56 -31.83
CA ASN A 443 -30.42 -5.83 -31.32
C ASN A 443 -31.24 -5.59 -30.05
N ALA A 444 -32.23 -6.44 -29.77
CA ALA A 444 -32.95 -6.40 -28.50
C ALA A 444 -31.98 -6.63 -27.33
N ILE A 445 -32.26 -5.99 -26.18
CA ILE A 445 -31.34 -6.02 -25.03
C ILE A 445 -31.08 -7.44 -24.53
N ASP A 446 -32.06 -8.33 -24.62
CA ASP A 446 -32.00 -9.74 -24.23
C ASP A 446 -31.33 -10.67 -25.27
N SER A 447 -31.02 -10.17 -26.47
CA SER A 447 -30.35 -10.96 -27.51
C SER A 447 -28.87 -11.19 -27.16
N GLU A 448 -28.49 -12.45 -26.95
CA GLU A 448 -27.12 -12.87 -26.65
C GLU A 448 -26.17 -12.79 -27.86
N THR A 449 -26.70 -12.69 -29.07
CA THR A 449 -25.94 -12.57 -30.31
C THR A 449 -26.47 -11.44 -31.18
N CYS A 450 -25.60 -10.86 -32.00
CA CYS A 450 -25.96 -9.82 -32.95
C CYS A 450 -26.64 -10.42 -34.18
N GLY A 451 -27.91 -10.09 -34.45
CA GLY A 451 -28.65 -10.59 -35.62
C GLY A 451 -28.02 -10.23 -36.98
N GLY A 452 -27.18 -9.19 -37.04
CA GLY A 452 -26.49 -8.78 -38.27
C GLY A 452 -25.12 -9.42 -38.54
N CYS A 453 -24.45 -10.01 -37.54
CA CYS A 453 -23.11 -10.61 -37.75
C CYS A 453 -22.81 -11.83 -36.88
N GLU A 454 -23.82 -12.36 -36.18
CA GLU A 454 -23.82 -13.56 -35.33
C GLU A 454 -22.81 -13.55 -34.17
N ARG A 455 -22.05 -12.46 -34.00
CA ARG A 455 -21.14 -12.31 -32.86
C ARG A 455 -21.91 -12.19 -31.55
N SER A 456 -21.39 -12.84 -30.53
CA SER A 456 -21.87 -12.71 -29.16
C SER A 456 -21.92 -11.26 -28.72
N ARG A 457 -22.94 -10.93 -27.92
CA ARG A 457 -23.12 -9.60 -27.34
C ARG A 457 -21.83 -9.24 -26.57
N PRO A 458 -21.13 -8.17 -26.96
CA PRO A 458 -19.99 -7.71 -26.18
C PRO A 458 -20.47 -7.35 -24.76
N PRO A 459 -19.62 -7.45 -23.73
CA PRO A 459 -19.95 -6.91 -22.42
C PRO A 459 -20.34 -5.44 -22.61
N LEU A 460 -21.56 -5.06 -22.22
CA LEU A 460 -22.04 -3.69 -22.42
C LEU A 460 -21.31 -2.81 -21.41
N PHE A 461 -20.33 -2.05 -21.89
CA PHE A 461 -19.53 -1.15 -21.05
C PHE A 461 -20.23 0.21 -20.97
N ALA A 462 -20.84 0.51 -19.84
CA ALA A 462 -21.17 1.88 -19.47
C ALA A 462 -19.89 2.58 -18.97
N GLY A 463 -19.53 3.71 -19.58
CA GLY A 463 -18.39 4.51 -19.17
C GLY A 463 -18.55 5.05 -17.74
N GLN A 464 -17.42 5.07 -17.00
CA GLN A 464 -17.28 5.30 -15.56
C GLN A 464 -17.89 4.17 -14.71
N ARG A 465 -17.08 3.58 -13.81
CA ARG A 465 -17.47 2.50 -12.91
C ARG A 465 -18.77 2.87 -12.18
N ARG A 466 -19.89 2.36 -12.66
CA ARG A 466 -21.15 2.22 -11.93
C ARG A 466 -21.48 0.75 -12.00
N TYR A 467 -21.25 0.06 -10.90
CA TYR A 467 -21.91 -1.21 -10.68
C TYR A 467 -23.41 -0.89 -10.73
N THR A 468 -24.19 -1.62 -11.52
CA THR A 468 -25.65 -1.50 -11.44
C THR A 468 -26.06 -2.09 -10.10
N ILE A 469 -26.30 -1.22 -9.14
CA ILE A 469 -26.82 -1.61 -7.83
C ILE A 469 -28.28 -1.98 -8.04
N THR A 470 -28.58 -3.27 -7.94
CA THR A 470 -29.94 -3.79 -8.07
C THR A 470 -30.49 -4.00 -6.68
N CYS A 471 -31.71 -3.54 -6.42
CA CYS A 471 -32.39 -3.78 -5.16
C CYS A 471 -32.49 -5.30 -4.91
N PRO A 472 -31.91 -5.82 -3.81
CA PRO A 472 -31.90 -7.25 -3.53
C PRO A 472 -33.32 -7.79 -3.26
N ARG A 473 -34.26 -6.91 -2.92
CA ARG A 473 -35.64 -7.26 -2.61
C ARG A 473 -36.56 -7.34 -3.82
N CYS A 474 -36.52 -6.37 -4.72
CA CYS A 474 -37.46 -6.29 -5.85
C CYS A 474 -36.81 -6.34 -7.23
N GLY A 475 -35.49 -6.39 -7.32
CA GLY A 475 -34.77 -6.42 -8.60
C GLY A 475 -34.75 -5.08 -9.35
N SER A 476 -35.25 -3.99 -8.75
CA SER A 476 -35.21 -2.66 -9.37
C SER A 476 -33.78 -2.15 -9.47
N VAL A 477 -33.44 -1.53 -10.61
CA VAL A 477 -32.18 -0.81 -10.81
C VAL A 477 -32.30 0.69 -10.53
N ASP A 478 -33.51 1.15 -10.18
CA ASP A 478 -33.76 2.53 -9.73
C ASP A 478 -33.44 2.64 -8.24
N VAL A 479 -32.17 2.92 -7.97
CA VAL A 479 -31.57 2.95 -6.64
C VAL A 479 -30.79 4.24 -6.45
N GLU A 480 -31.00 4.89 -5.30
CA GLU A 480 -30.28 6.07 -4.83
C GLU A 480 -29.16 5.65 -3.86
N GLU A 481 -27.92 6.08 -4.12
CA GLU A 481 -26.80 5.92 -3.20
C GLU A 481 -26.73 7.11 -2.22
N TYR A 482 -26.45 6.86 -0.95
CA TYR A 482 -26.32 7.89 0.08
C TYR A 482 -25.38 7.44 1.21
N GLY A 483 -24.80 8.39 1.96
CA GLY A 483 -24.02 8.09 3.15
C GLY A 483 -24.87 8.20 4.41
N GLU A 484 -24.95 7.14 5.21
CA GLU A 484 -25.64 7.14 6.51
C GLU A 484 -24.62 7.42 7.64
N PRO A 485 -24.81 8.46 8.48
CA PRO A 485 -23.89 8.76 9.58
C PRO A 485 -23.79 7.60 10.57
N ILE A 486 -22.58 7.22 10.97
CA ILE A 486 -22.38 6.19 11.99
C ILE A 486 -22.41 6.86 13.38
N PRO A 487 -23.30 6.42 14.30
CA PRO A 487 -23.39 7.05 15.62
C PRO A 487 -22.08 6.98 16.41
N ASN A 488 -21.66 8.12 16.97
CA ASN A 488 -20.43 8.30 17.76
C ASN A 488 -19.11 8.16 16.98
N THR A 489 -19.14 8.27 15.65
CA THR A 489 -17.95 8.46 14.82
C THR A 489 -18.10 9.72 13.95
N ASP A 490 -17.02 10.16 13.33
CA ASP A 490 -17.01 11.20 12.29
C ASP A 490 -17.11 10.60 10.87
N ASP A 491 -17.59 9.36 10.76
CA ASP A 491 -17.59 8.55 9.53
C ASP A 491 -19.02 8.24 9.03
N PHE A 492 -19.14 7.86 7.76
CA PHE A 492 -20.39 7.53 7.08
C PHE A 492 -20.33 6.14 6.45
N ALA A 493 -21.42 5.38 6.56
CA ALA A 493 -21.57 4.12 5.84
C ALA A 493 -22.14 4.36 4.45
N ASP A 494 -21.46 3.89 3.40
CA ASP A 494 -21.99 3.91 2.04
C ASP A 494 -23.21 2.99 1.94
N CYS A 495 -24.37 3.56 1.60
CA CYS A 495 -25.66 2.90 1.57
C CYS A 495 -26.37 3.13 0.22
N ALA A 496 -27.37 2.29 -0.05
CA ALA A 496 -28.27 2.38 -1.18
C ALA A 496 -29.73 2.29 -0.71
N ARG A 497 -30.64 2.97 -1.42
CA ARG A 497 -32.10 2.91 -1.22
C ARG A 497 -32.81 2.70 -2.55
N CYS A 498 -33.70 1.72 -2.60
CA CYS A 498 -34.53 1.48 -3.78
C CYS A 498 -35.66 2.51 -3.88
N ASN A 499 -35.73 3.26 -4.98
CA ASN A 499 -36.82 4.20 -5.24
C ASN A 499 -38.15 3.49 -5.54
N GLY A 500 -38.09 2.23 -5.98
CA GLY A 500 -39.28 1.42 -6.28
C GLY A 500 -39.99 0.85 -5.05
N CYS A 501 -39.25 0.28 -4.09
CA CYS A 501 -39.83 -0.39 -2.91
C CYS A 501 -39.43 0.22 -1.56
N GLY A 502 -38.53 1.21 -1.54
CA GLY A 502 -38.07 1.90 -0.33
C GLY A 502 -37.00 1.17 0.49
N ASP A 503 -36.63 -0.05 0.11
CA ASP A 503 -35.67 -0.89 0.84
C ASP A 503 -34.26 -0.26 0.84
N SER A 504 -33.53 -0.31 1.96
CA SER A 504 -32.19 0.28 2.08
C SER A 504 -31.15 -0.73 2.59
N TRP A 505 -29.92 -0.68 2.08
CA TRP A 505 -28.82 -1.61 2.42
C TRP A 505 -27.44 -0.95 2.30
N GLY A 506 -26.42 -1.51 2.96
CA GLY A 506 -25.03 -1.05 2.87
C GLY A 506 -24.29 -1.57 1.63
N LEU A 507 -23.30 -0.83 1.13
CA LEU A 507 -22.54 -1.13 -0.10
C LEU A 507 -21.12 -1.64 0.12
N ASP A 508 -20.65 -1.73 1.36
CA ASP A 508 -19.31 -2.22 1.67
C ASP A 508 -19.23 -3.75 1.45
N PRO A 509 -18.32 -4.27 0.60
CA PRO A 509 -18.17 -5.70 0.36
C PRO A 509 -17.69 -6.52 1.57
N GLY A 510 -17.21 -5.87 2.65
CA GLY A 510 -17.00 -6.52 3.96
C GLY A 510 -18.28 -6.65 4.79
N ALA A 511 -19.37 -6.01 4.35
CA ALA A 511 -20.62 -5.79 5.05
C ALA A 511 -21.80 -6.57 4.46
N ASP A 512 -21.55 -7.65 3.71
CA ASP A 512 -22.54 -8.59 3.14
C ASP A 512 -23.52 -9.19 4.17
N ALA A 513 -23.41 -8.78 5.44
CA ALA A 513 -24.09 -9.33 6.57
C ALA A 513 -24.27 -8.33 7.75
N SER A 514 -24.37 -7.01 7.52
CA SER A 514 -24.50 -6.02 8.61
C SER A 514 -25.74 -5.12 8.54
N CYS A 515 -26.34 -4.90 9.72
CA CYS A 515 -27.44 -3.97 9.93
C CYS A 515 -26.96 -2.51 9.82
N THR A 516 -27.73 -1.68 9.13
CA THR A 516 -27.45 -0.24 8.93
C THR A 516 -27.31 0.54 10.25
N ARG A 517 -27.79 0.00 11.38
CA ARG A 517 -27.78 0.67 12.68
C ARG A 517 -26.48 0.50 13.49
N CYS A 518 -25.64 -0.50 13.19
CA CYS A 518 -24.39 -0.76 13.92
C CYS A 518 -23.11 -0.55 13.09
N GLY A 519 -23.24 -0.11 11.84
CA GLY A 519 -22.11 0.23 10.96
C GLY A 519 -21.11 -0.92 10.75
N GLY A 520 -21.56 -2.18 10.82
CA GLY A 520 -20.69 -3.34 10.59
C GLY A 520 -19.66 -3.64 11.69
N SER A 521 -19.70 -2.95 12.84
CA SER A 521 -18.70 -3.11 13.91
C SER A 521 -18.93 -4.32 14.86
N GLY A 522 -19.94 -5.16 14.59
CA GLY A 522 -20.30 -6.28 15.47
C GLY A 522 -20.80 -7.53 14.74
N ILE A 523 -19.85 -8.38 14.33
CA ILE A 523 -19.96 -9.80 13.91
C ILE A 523 -20.67 -10.05 12.54
N PRO A 524 -20.12 -10.90 11.64
CA PRO A 524 -20.72 -11.16 10.32
C PRO A 524 -22.02 -11.97 10.45
N GLY A 525 -23.15 -11.45 9.95
CA GLY A 525 -24.37 -12.27 9.78
C GLY A 525 -25.70 -11.51 9.71
N ALA A 526 -26.08 -11.00 8.53
CA ALA A 526 -27.43 -10.46 8.24
C ALA A 526 -27.72 -10.31 6.72
N GLY A 527 -27.11 -11.15 5.87
CA GLY A 527 -27.67 -11.46 4.55
C GLY A 527 -28.80 -12.50 4.71
N PRO A 528 -29.56 -12.84 3.64
CA PRO A 528 -30.72 -13.74 3.72
C PRO A 528 -30.38 -15.04 4.44
N VAL A 529 -31.33 -15.50 5.25
CA VAL A 529 -31.19 -16.48 6.35
C VAL A 529 -30.99 -17.91 5.83
N VAL A 530 -29.98 -18.13 4.98
CA VAL A 530 -29.57 -19.43 4.45
C VAL A 530 -28.06 -19.45 4.26
N ALA A 531 -27.37 -20.37 4.93
CA ALA A 531 -25.93 -20.62 4.77
C ALA A 531 -25.70 -21.96 4.05
N LYS A 532 -24.72 -22.02 3.14
CA LYS A 532 -24.41 -23.26 2.40
C LYS A 532 -23.48 -24.16 3.21
N ARG A 533 -23.97 -25.32 3.67
CA ARG A 533 -23.19 -26.38 4.35
C ARG A 533 -23.26 -27.67 3.55
N ASN A 534 -22.11 -28.32 3.32
CA ASN A 534 -22.01 -29.57 2.55
C ASN A 534 -22.68 -29.52 1.15
N GLY A 535 -22.69 -28.34 0.52
CA GLY A 535 -23.27 -28.15 -0.81
C GLY A 535 -24.77 -27.82 -0.83
N GLN A 536 -25.46 -27.82 0.31
CA GLN A 536 -26.89 -27.49 0.44
C GLN A 536 -27.11 -26.23 1.28
N TRP A 537 -28.20 -25.51 1.02
CA TRP A 537 -28.57 -24.28 1.74
C TRP A 537 -29.42 -24.62 2.97
N GLU A 538 -29.02 -24.14 4.16
CA GLU A 538 -29.66 -24.40 5.46
C GLU A 538 -29.97 -23.07 6.19
N ASP A 539 -31.10 -22.97 6.89
CA ASP A 539 -31.51 -21.79 7.66
C ASP A 539 -30.69 -21.62 8.98
N VAL A 540 -30.40 -20.37 9.39
CA VAL A 540 -29.59 -20.05 10.59
C VAL A 540 -30.30 -19.01 11.48
N PRO A 541 -30.27 -19.07 12.83
CA PRO A 541 -30.97 -18.09 13.68
C PRO A 541 -30.47 -16.64 13.56
N SER A 542 -31.35 -15.64 13.71
CA SER A 542 -31.06 -14.20 13.56
C SER A 542 -30.50 -13.52 14.83
N CYS A 543 -29.84 -12.37 14.65
CA CYS A 543 -29.17 -11.55 15.67
C CYS A 543 -30.13 -10.92 16.71
N GLU A 544 -29.69 -10.81 17.98
CA GLU A 544 -30.44 -10.30 19.14
C GLU A 544 -30.72 -8.77 19.14
N CYS A 545 -30.21 -8.00 18.17
CA CYS A 545 -30.52 -6.56 18.04
C CYS A 545 -31.96 -6.29 17.53
N VAL A 546 -32.72 -7.34 17.22
CA VAL A 546 -34.15 -7.30 16.94
C VAL A 546 -34.88 -7.77 18.21
N PRO A 547 -35.59 -6.90 18.94
CA PRO A 547 -36.49 -7.39 19.98
C PRO A 547 -37.62 -8.18 19.29
N SER A 548 -37.93 -9.34 19.87
CA SER A 548 -38.89 -10.35 19.39
C SER A 548 -40.19 -9.79 18.83
#